data_AF-A0A495RIC3-F1
#
_entry.id   AF-A0A495RIC3-F1
#
_cell.length_a   1.000
_cell.length_b   1.000
_cell.length_c   1.000
_cell.angle_alpha   90.00
_cell.angle_beta   90.00
_cell.angle_gamma   90.00
#
_symmetry.space_group_name_H-M   'P 1'
#
loop_
_entity.id
_entity.type
_entity.pdbx_description
1 polymer ?
#
loop_
_entity_poly.entity_id
_entity_poly.type
_entity_poly.pdbx_seq_one_letter_code
_entity_poly.pdbx_strand_id
1 'polypeptide(L)'
;MEFHKLLDLISEGIKSFVLVDDMQSGHNVPWFLSRTVNKATSRIHVEKKIHTLIDQVAKLLNIELFIIAIDDVDTQTEKAYEILEAIRCYLTHPRLAIIISGDLKLYSYIVRNKKNDELSTKDDINKTQKNTLITHLEQQYLSKVFPIEQRIALKKMDELVSKSSIIYIKHAYLSDNLTDNEIRQLLTAIFMQSLDIKKEYLISYIKFILNQPIRSIFQFIKTMIEGMQNGRFTSKALEQSLYHIFVGEIIDEGVNVDSLSAYDINPIGYELCKLIFQHNDFETGFYARPDSSKGQNSYNAAKLYLSASAMNLNNELSHLLKLMLIVGASAHIYTNCVKNSGQEGCNTERYIDYIGLNHNNRITSIAARFSPIILESYSISTHHKAISGDVVRTYRQINARTFDVSTFETLLQKRIANNFKCINTLQGLSKKLAPNSPLDLYHYTSVMTITMAAHHAVTAVERRDYISVYKLIAAIAELLSEGTAKIADLMTLKNYDYPNFFSGKIKGHTEFVDDERDEFDSVIYIATANSPHEMVRLIALLRTWIDNSIAINIKTPMLLSGKIWTRIFYSLSIIAENAKVKQPLNGITKNYQKYDTFIG
;
A
#
# COMPACT_ATOMS: atom_id res chain seq x y z
N MET A 1 48.73 25.27 42.97
CA MET A 1 48.99 24.26 44.02
C MET A 1 47.71 23.74 44.68
N GLU A 2 46.69 24.58 44.89
CA GLU A 2 45.42 24.21 45.52
C GLU A 2 44.50 23.35 44.63
N PHE A 3 44.43 23.65 43.32
CA PHE A 3 43.64 22.88 42.34
C PHE A 3 44.10 21.42 42.18
N HIS A 4 45.42 21.18 42.10
CA HIS A 4 45.98 19.82 42.01
C HIS A 4 45.71 19.00 43.28
N LYS A 5 45.79 19.61 44.47
CA LYS A 5 45.41 18.95 45.74
C LYS A 5 43.93 18.56 45.77
N LEU A 6 43.04 19.38 45.21
CA LEU A 6 41.62 19.07 45.12
C LEU A 6 41.32 17.94 44.12
N LEU A 7 42.03 17.89 42.99
CA LEU A 7 41.97 16.78 42.05
C LEU A 7 42.44 15.46 42.69
N ASP A 8 43.55 15.50 43.45
CA ASP A 8 44.06 14.33 44.17
C ASP A 8 43.03 13.83 45.20
N LEU A 9 42.38 14.74 45.94
CA LEU A 9 41.31 14.43 46.91
C LEU A 9 40.03 13.88 46.27
N ILE A 10 39.72 14.26 45.02
CA ILE A 10 38.64 13.66 44.24
C ILE A 10 39.03 12.25 43.81
N SER A 11 40.27 12.04 43.38
CA SER A 11 40.79 10.72 42.98
C SER A 11 40.76 9.70 44.13
N GLU A 12 41.04 10.12 45.35
CA GLU A 12 40.93 9.28 46.56
C GLU A 12 39.48 8.95 46.91
N GLY A 13 38.55 9.90 46.72
CA GLY A 13 37.12 9.69 46.89
C GLY A 13 36.54 8.69 45.89
N ILE A 14 37.01 8.74 44.64
CA ILE A 14 36.63 7.79 43.58
C ILE A 14 37.24 6.40 43.84
N LYS A 15 38.50 6.30 44.31
CA LYS A 15 39.12 5.02 44.70
C LYS A 15 38.35 4.31 45.83
N SER A 16 37.89 5.06 46.84
CA SER A 16 37.05 4.53 47.92
C SER A 16 35.67 4.05 47.44
N PHE A 17 35.18 4.57 46.30
CA PHE A 17 33.93 4.13 45.69
C PHE A 17 34.10 2.84 44.89
N VAL A 18 35.17 2.72 44.09
CA VAL A 18 35.48 1.54 43.26
C VAL A 18 35.79 0.30 44.11
N LEU A 19 36.53 0.46 45.23
CA LEU A 19 36.87 -0.65 46.13
C LEU A 19 35.67 -1.30 46.84
N VAL A 20 34.49 -0.68 46.82
CA VAL A 20 33.27 -1.18 47.48
C VAL A 20 32.40 -2.06 46.56
N ASP A 21 32.66 -2.06 45.24
CA ASP A 21 31.89 -2.86 44.28
C ASP A 21 32.47 -4.28 44.07
N ASP A 22 33.75 -4.53 44.37
CA ASP A 22 34.44 -5.81 44.10
C ASP A 22 34.26 -6.94 45.14
N MET A 23 33.35 -6.80 46.12
CA MET A 23 33.13 -7.83 47.16
C MET A 23 31.69 -8.35 47.15
N GLN A 24 31.45 -9.54 46.58
CA GLN A 24 30.18 -10.27 46.67
C GLN A 24 30.29 -11.52 47.58
N SER A 25 29.43 -11.58 48.60
CA SER A 25 28.50 -12.69 48.95
C SER A 25 28.20 -12.76 50.47
N GLY A 26 26.91 -12.91 50.84
CA GLY A 26 26.49 -13.45 52.14
C GLY A 26 26.00 -12.50 53.26
N HIS A 27 24.70 -12.13 53.23
CA HIS A 27 23.77 -11.86 54.36
C HIS A 27 23.89 -10.63 55.30
N ASN A 28 22.72 -10.32 55.92
CA ASN A 28 22.34 -9.38 57.01
C ASN A 28 21.82 -7.97 56.66
N VAL A 29 20.60 -7.65 57.15
CA VAL A 29 19.91 -6.34 57.01
C VAL A 29 20.72 -5.17 57.61
N PRO A 30 21.42 -5.30 58.76
CA PRO A 30 22.33 -4.25 59.25
C PRO A 30 23.54 -4.00 58.34
N TRP A 31 24.04 -5.04 57.68
CA TRP A 31 25.14 -4.95 56.70
C TRP A 31 24.68 -4.26 55.40
N PHE A 32 23.44 -4.52 54.96
CA PHE A 32 22.83 -3.77 53.86
C PHE A 32 22.63 -2.30 54.20
N LEU A 33 22.19 -1.99 55.44
CA LEU A 33 22.06 -0.62 55.96
C LEU A 33 23.42 0.09 56.05
N SER A 34 24.44 -0.55 56.60
CA SER A 34 25.77 0.06 56.66
C SER A 34 26.38 0.22 55.25
N ARG A 35 26.11 -0.69 54.31
CA ARG A 35 26.51 -0.55 52.90
C ARG A 35 25.78 0.59 52.20
N THR A 36 24.47 0.77 52.42
CA THR A 36 23.70 1.89 51.86
C THR A 36 24.10 3.22 52.50
N VAL A 37 24.35 3.25 53.80
CA VAL A 37 24.84 4.43 54.52
C VAL A 37 26.26 4.77 54.07
N ASN A 38 27.15 3.80 53.88
CA ASN A 38 28.52 4.02 53.40
C ASN A 38 28.55 4.42 51.91
N LYS A 39 27.71 3.81 51.06
CA LYS A 39 27.53 4.25 49.66
C LYS A 39 26.89 5.65 49.57
N ALA A 40 25.98 6.00 50.48
CA ALA A 40 25.36 7.33 50.52
C ALA A 40 26.33 8.40 51.03
N THR A 41 27.07 8.13 52.10
CA THR A 41 28.07 9.05 52.66
C THR A 41 29.23 9.29 51.70
N SER A 42 29.68 8.25 50.98
CA SER A 42 30.72 8.42 49.95
C SER A 42 30.22 9.26 48.77
N ARG A 43 28.98 9.05 48.28
CA ARG A 43 28.38 9.92 47.23
C ARG A 43 28.29 11.38 47.66
N ILE A 44 27.77 11.65 48.86
CA ILE A 44 27.63 13.02 49.41
C ILE A 44 29.00 13.69 49.54
N HIS A 45 30.03 12.93 49.92
CA HIS A 45 31.38 13.47 50.05
C HIS A 45 32.01 13.82 48.69
N VAL A 46 31.78 12.99 47.67
CA VAL A 46 32.20 13.26 46.29
C VAL A 46 31.47 14.47 45.70
N GLU A 47 30.15 14.59 45.90
CA GLU A 47 29.35 15.74 45.47
C GLU A 47 29.87 17.06 46.07
N LYS A 48 30.08 17.12 47.39
CA LYS A 48 30.62 18.31 48.07
C LYS A 48 32.01 18.71 47.55
N LYS A 49 32.86 17.73 47.27
CA LYS A 49 34.19 17.96 46.70
C LYS A 49 34.10 18.52 45.28
N ILE A 50 33.22 17.98 44.45
CA ILE A 50 32.96 18.49 43.09
C ILE A 50 32.42 19.92 43.15
N HIS A 51 31.50 20.22 44.07
CA HIS A 51 30.98 21.59 44.25
C HIS A 51 32.10 22.57 44.63
N THR A 52 32.96 22.17 45.56
CA THR A 52 34.12 22.98 45.98
C THR A 52 35.09 23.22 44.82
N LEU A 53 35.32 22.19 44.00
CA LEU A 53 36.13 22.30 42.78
C LEU A 53 35.50 23.31 41.81
N ILE A 54 34.20 23.21 41.54
CA ILE A 54 33.49 24.12 40.63
C ILE A 54 33.59 25.56 41.13
N ASP A 55 33.44 25.80 42.44
CA ASP A 55 33.56 27.13 43.02
C ASP A 55 34.98 27.71 42.92
N GLN A 56 36.01 26.89 43.10
CA GLN A 56 37.39 27.34 42.91
C GLN A 56 37.69 27.62 41.44
N VAL A 57 37.24 26.77 40.53
CA VAL A 57 37.40 26.97 39.08
C VAL A 57 36.64 28.23 38.63
N ALA A 58 35.43 28.47 39.15
CA ALA A 58 34.65 29.69 38.91
C ALA A 58 35.42 30.95 39.31
N LYS A 59 36.03 30.93 40.52
CA LYS A 59 36.83 32.05 41.03
C LYS A 59 38.10 32.29 40.22
N LEU A 60 38.78 31.21 39.81
CA LEU A 60 40.02 31.31 39.02
C LEU A 60 39.77 31.84 37.61
N LEU A 61 38.67 31.41 36.97
CA LEU A 61 38.31 31.82 35.61
C LEU A 61 37.47 33.12 35.58
N ASN A 62 37.01 33.59 36.75
CA ASN A 62 36.08 34.72 36.91
C ASN A 62 34.79 34.55 36.07
N ILE A 63 34.20 33.34 36.13
CA ILE A 63 32.99 32.97 35.40
C ILE A 63 31.85 32.71 36.39
N GLU A 64 30.66 33.20 36.08
CA GLU A 64 29.47 33.07 36.94
C GLU A 64 28.69 31.75 36.73
N LEU A 65 28.72 31.20 35.52
CA LEU A 65 27.97 30.01 35.12
C LEU A 65 28.78 29.13 34.16
N PHE A 66 28.86 27.85 34.47
CA PHE A 66 29.31 26.81 33.54
C PHE A 66 28.11 26.20 32.83
N ILE A 67 28.22 26.05 31.52
CA ILE A 67 27.20 25.38 30.70
C ILE A 67 27.83 24.12 30.12
N ILE A 68 27.22 22.97 30.38
CA ILE A 68 27.59 21.70 29.76
C ILE A 68 26.43 21.26 28.88
N ALA A 69 26.67 21.18 27.57
CA ALA A 69 25.74 20.58 26.64
C ALA A 69 26.14 19.11 26.41
N ILE A 70 25.20 18.20 26.62
CA ILE A 70 25.38 16.77 26.37
C ILE A 70 24.35 16.37 25.30
N ASP A 71 24.84 15.96 24.14
CA ASP A 71 24.01 15.57 23.01
C ASP A 71 23.95 14.04 22.87
N ASP A 72 22.85 13.51 22.35
CA ASP A 72 22.67 12.10 21.96
C ASP A 72 23.07 11.06 23.04
N VAL A 73 22.85 11.36 24.33
CA VAL A 73 23.17 10.45 25.44
C VAL A 73 22.40 9.13 25.31
N ASP A 74 21.23 9.16 24.69
CA ASP A 74 20.34 8.02 24.46
C ASP A 74 20.82 7.03 23.39
N THR A 75 21.94 7.30 22.69
CA THR A 75 22.50 6.40 21.65
C THR A 75 23.25 5.18 22.20
N GLN A 76 23.84 5.26 23.40
CA GLN A 76 24.54 4.14 24.05
C GLN A 76 23.85 3.77 25.37
N THR A 77 22.98 2.76 25.35
CA THR A 77 22.11 2.40 26.48
C THR A 77 22.85 2.13 27.80
N GLU A 78 24.03 1.53 27.76
CA GLU A 78 24.82 1.23 28.96
C GLU A 78 25.40 2.48 29.61
N LYS A 79 26.07 3.33 28.83
CA LYS A 79 26.68 4.57 29.32
C LYS A 79 25.64 5.64 29.63
N ALA A 80 24.50 5.62 28.94
CA ALA A 80 23.41 6.56 29.16
C ALA A 80 22.97 6.57 30.63
N TYR A 81 22.75 5.39 31.22
CA TYR A 81 22.31 5.30 32.61
C TYR A 81 23.36 5.85 33.59
N GLU A 82 24.65 5.59 33.34
CA GLU A 82 25.76 6.10 34.15
C GLU A 82 25.84 7.63 34.08
N ILE A 83 25.66 8.19 32.89
CA ILE A 83 25.61 9.64 32.67
C ILE A 83 24.42 10.26 33.42
N LEU A 84 23.23 9.68 33.33
CA LEU A 84 22.06 10.15 34.07
C LEU A 84 22.27 10.08 35.60
N GLU A 85 22.90 9.01 36.10
CA GLU A 85 23.26 8.90 37.51
C GLU A 85 24.30 9.93 37.94
N ALA A 86 25.29 10.22 37.09
CA ALA A 86 26.30 11.24 37.37
C ALA A 86 25.67 12.64 37.46
N ILE A 87 24.76 12.94 36.53
CA ILE A 87 24.00 14.20 36.54
C ILE A 87 23.17 14.31 37.82
N ARG A 88 22.45 13.25 38.17
CA ARG A 88 21.59 13.20 39.35
C ARG A 88 22.34 13.29 40.68
N CYS A 89 23.55 12.72 40.77
CA CYS A 89 24.29 12.58 42.03
C CYS A 89 25.37 13.63 42.26
N TYR A 90 25.97 14.18 41.19
CA TYR A 90 27.22 14.92 41.32
C TYR A 90 27.21 16.29 40.64
N LEU A 91 26.37 16.49 39.63
CA LEU A 91 26.37 17.70 38.80
C LEU A 91 25.17 18.62 39.13
N THR A 92 24.85 18.78 40.41
CA THR A 92 23.70 19.53 40.94
C THR A 92 24.04 20.96 41.39
N HIS A 93 25.25 21.45 41.07
CA HIS A 93 25.76 22.73 41.55
C HIS A 93 25.01 23.93 40.94
N PRO A 94 24.65 25.00 41.71
CA PRO A 94 23.92 26.16 41.19
C PRO A 94 24.62 26.93 40.07
N ARG A 95 25.96 26.88 40.01
CA ARG A 95 26.77 27.48 38.93
C ARG A 95 26.97 26.56 37.73
N LEU A 96 26.26 25.45 37.66
CA LEU A 96 26.36 24.49 36.56
C LEU A 96 24.99 24.30 35.91
N ALA A 97 24.86 24.69 34.66
CA ALA A 97 23.70 24.43 33.82
C ALA A 97 24.01 23.28 32.87
N ILE A 98 23.19 22.23 32.89
CA ILE A 98 23.34 21.06 32.01
C ILE A 98 22.18 21.06 31.02
N ILE A 99 22.52 21.08 29.73
CA ILE A 99 21.56 20.97 28.64
C ILE A 99 21.70 19.58 28.07
N ILE A 100 20.61 18.81 28.11
CA ILE A 100 20.58 17.43 27.62
C ILE A 100 19.60 17.36 26.46
N SER A 101 20.07 16.87 25.33
CA SER A 101 19.24 16.52 24.18
C SER A 101 18.95 15.01 24.18
N GLY A 102 17.80 14.60 23.65
CA GLY A 102 17.43 13.19 23.50
C GLY A 102 15.93 12.91 23.60
N ASP A 103 15.53 11.68 23.29
CA ASP A 103 14.13 11.24 23.36
C ASP A 103 13.79 10.73 24.77
N LEU A 104 12.79 11.35 25.40
CA LEU A 104 12.26 10.94 26.70
C LEU A 104 11.79 9.47 26.70
N LYS A 105 11.29 8.94 25.57
CA LYS A 105 10.91 7.54 25.44
C LYS A 105 12.11 6.60 25.49
N LEU A 106 13.23 6.98 24.87
CA LEU A 106 14.46 6.20 24.93
C LEU A 106 15.04 6.22 26.34
N TYR A 107 15.04 7.38 27.01
CA TYR A 107 15.42 7.46 28.43
C TYR A 107 14.52 6.60 29.33
N SER A 108 13.20 6.64 29.11
CA SER A 108 12.24 5.77 29.80
C SER A 108 12.58 4.29 29.61
N TYR A 109 12.88 3.86 28.38
CA TYR A 109 13.29 2.49 28.08
C TYR A 109 14.59 2.08 28.80
N ILE A 110 15.62 2.93 28.76
CA ILE A 110 16.92 2.68 29.41
C ILE A 110 16.75 2.51 30.92
N VAL A 111 16.02 3.43 31.56
CA VAL A 111 15.77 3.39 33.01
C VAL A 111 14.92 2.17 33.38
N ARG A 112 13.90 1.85 32.58
CA ARG A 112 13.04 0.69 32.78
C ARG A 112 13.82 -0.62 32.74
N ASN A 113 14.73 -0.77 31.78
CA ASN A 113 15.58 -1.96 31.67
C ASN A 113 16.50 -2.10 32.89
N LYS A 114 17.21 -1.04 33.29
CA LYS A 114 18.06 -1.09 34.49
C LYS A 114 17.29 -1.38 35.78
N LYS A 115 16.11 -0.78 35.95
CA LYS A 115 15.25 -1.06 37.12
C LYS A 115 14.67 -2.48 37.09
N ASN A 116 14.40 -3.01 35.91
CA ASN A 116 14.02 -4.41 35.77
C ASN A 116 15.18 -5.35 36.12
N ASP A 117 16.41 -5.05 35.72
CA ASP A 117 17.61 -5.84 36.07
C ASP A 117 17.83 -5.86 37.59
N GLU A 118 17.74 -4.69 38.25
CA GLU A 118 17.86 -4.56 39.71
C GLU A 118 16.80 -5.39 40.46
N LEU A 119 15.57 -5.45 39.95
CA LEU A 119 14.45 -6.16 40.57
C LEU A 119 14.37 -7.65 40.19
N SER A 120 15.04 -8.09 39.13
CA SER A 120 15.07 -9.50 38.71
C SER A 120 15.89 -10.41 39.61
N THR A 121 16.63 -9.83 40.56
CA THR A 121 17.41 -10.55 41.58
C THR A 121 16.56 -11.03 42.77
N LYS A 122 15.25 -10.75 42.78
CA LYS A 122 14.31 -11.15 43.84
C LYS A 122 13.17 -11.96 43.24
N ASP A 123 13.31 -13.28 43.26
CA ASP A 123 12.27 -14.22 42.86
C ASP A 123 11.03 -14.08 43.78
N ASP A 124 9.84 -14.34 43.23
CA ASP A 124 8.50 -14.38 43.86
C ASP A 124 7.57 -13.15 43.72
N ILE A 125 7.88 -12.12 42.91
CA ILE A 125 6.91 -11.05 42.63
C ILE A 125 6.10 -11.34 41.36
N ASN A 126 4.78 -11.33 41.50
CA ASN A 126 3.82 -11.49 40.41
C ASN A 126 4.14 -10.51 39.25
N LYS A 127 4.24 -11.00 38.01
CA LYS A 127 4.77 -10.26 36.83
C LYS A 127 4.09 -8.91 36.60
N THR A 128 2.79 -8.82 36.92
CA THR A 128 1.98 -7.60 36.82
C THR A 128 2.34 -6.56 37.87
N GLN A 129 2.54 -6.96 39.13
CA GLN A 129 2.95 -6.08 40.23
C GLN A 129 4.38 -5.58 40.07
N LYS A 130 5.28 -6.40 39.51
CA LYS A 130 6.64 -5.99 39.16
C LYS A 130 6.63 -4.87 38.11
N ASN A 131 5.80 -5.01 37.07
CA ASN A 131 5.70 -4.00 36.01
C ASN A 131 5.16 -2.65 36.52
N THR A 132 4.14 -2.65 37.39
CA THR A 132 3.63 -1.39 37.96
C THR A 132 4.67 -0.71 38.85
N LEU A 133 5.38 -1.47 39.68
CA LEU A 133 6.47 -0.94 40.51
C LEU A 133 7.59 -0.34 39.66
N ILE A 134 8.00 -1.02 38.58
CA ILE A 134 9.01 -0.51 37.65
C ILE A 134 8.56 0.81 37.04
N THR A 135 7.32 0.90 36.57
CA THR A 135 6.77 2.15 36.00
C THR A 135 6.77 3.29 37.01
N HIS A 136 6.43 3.04 38.28
CA HIS A 136 6.51 4.07 39.31
C HIS A 136 7.95 4.51 39.61
N LEU A 137 8.90 3.57 39.71
CA LEU A 137 10.31 3.88 39.94
C LEU A 137 10.92 4.66 38.77
N GLU A 138 10.57 4.29 37.55
CA GLU A 138 10.96 4.98 36.32
C GLU A 138 10.46 6.43 36.31
N GLN A 139 9.17 6.65 36.60
CA GLN A 139 8.60 8.00 36.67
C GLN A 139 9.29 8.87 37.72
N GLN A 140 9.52 8.34 38.92
CA GLN A 140 10.24 9.04 39.99
C GLN A 140 11.69 9.35 39.64
N TYR A 141 12.33 8.46 38.88
CA TYR A 141 13.69 8.66 38.42
C TYR A 141 13.75 9.81 37.40
N LEU A 142 12.93 9.73 36.35
CA LEU A 142 12.89 10.73 35.29
C LEU A 142 12.43 12.10 35.80
N SER A 143 11.56 12.18 36.81
CA SER A 143 11.19 13.47 37.42
C SER A 143 12.33 14.13 38.19
N LYS A 144 13.29 13.34 38.73
CA LYS A 144 14.47 13.86 39.43
C LYS A 144 15.55 14.34 38.47
N VAL A 145 15.76 13.60 37.38
CA VAL A 145 16.80 13.94 36.38
C VAL A 145 16.31 15.01 35.40
N PHE A 146 15.04 14.94 35.00
CA PHE A 146 14.42 15.88 34.07
C PHE A 146 13.16 16.50 34.71
N PRO A 147 13.29 17.54 35.56
CA PRO A 147 12.15 18.25 36.13
C PRO A 147 11.20 18.78 35.04
N ILE A 148 9.88 18.70 35.25
CA ILE A 148 8.90 19.00 34.18
C ILE A 148 8.95 20.47 33.75
N GLU A 149 9.27 21.37 34.67
CA GLU A 149 9.36 22.81 34.47
C GLU A 149 10.57 23.20 33.60
N GLN A 150 11.57 22.32 33.51
CA GLN A 150 12.81 22.55 32.76
C GLN A 150 12.81 21.83 31.40
N ARG A 151 11.73 21.11 31.06
CA ARG A 151 11.61 20.39 29.79
C ARG A 151 11.20 21.35 28.68
N ILE A 152 12.04 21.45 27.66
CA ILE A 152 11.73 22.18 26.43
C ILE A 152 11.42 21.16 25.35
N ALA A 153 10.14 21.03 24.99
CA ALA A 153 9.73 20.17 23.88
C ALA A 153 10.04 20.86 22.54
N LEU A 154 10.89 20.23 21.73
CA LEU A 154 11.13 20.67 20.36
C LEU A 154 9.88 20.43 19.50
N LYS A 155 9.44 21.48 18.83
CA LYS A 155 8.25 21.43 17.96
C LYS A 155 8.57 20.72 16.65
N LYS A 156 7.62 19.94 16.15
CA LYS A 156 7.72 19.33 14.82
C LYS A 156 7.57 20.38 13.73
N MET A 157 8.02 20.04 12.52
CA MET A 157 7.89 20.93 11.37
C MET A 157 6.42 21.27 11.07
N ASP A 158 5.50 20.30 11.11
CA ASP A 158 4.06 20.54 10.94
C ASP A 158 3.49 21.56 11.96
N GLU A 159 3.97 21.53 13.21
CA GLU A 159 3.55 22.46 14.27
C GLU A 159 4.11 23.89 14.05
N LEU A 160 5.33 24.00 13.52
CA LEU A 160 5.94 25.28 13.19
C LEU A 160 5.21 25.95 12.04
N VAL A 161 4.94 25.18 10.99
CA VAL A 161 4.29 25.70 9.77
C VAL A 161 2.80 26.01 10.02
N SER A 162 2.11 25.27 10.91
CA SER A 162 0.71 25.55 11.25
C SER A 162 0.52 26.81 12.12
N LYS A 163 1.51 27.19 12.94
CA LYS A 163 1.47 28.38 13.81
C LYS A 163 1.92 29.67 13.13
N SER A 164 1.79 29.77 11.80
CA SER A 164 2.07 30.98 10.99
C SER A 164 3.55 31.39 10.87
N SER A 165 4.50 30.49 11.14
CA SER A 165 5.89 30.70 10.74
C SER A 165 6.06 30.33 9.27
N ILE A 166 6.35 31.32 8.42
CA ILE A 166 6.71 31.08 7.02
C ILE A 166 8.18 30.67 7.00
N ILE A 167 8.46 29.46 6.48
CA ILE A 167 9.81 28.91 6.41
C ILE A 167 10.24 28.88 4.96
N TYR A 168 11.37 29.53 4.68
CA TYR A 168 11.97 29.62 3.37
C TYR A 168 13.23 28.76 3.28
N ILE A 169 13.38 28.05 2.18
CA ILE A 169 14.57 27.23 1.90
C ILE A 169 15.46 27.97 0.92
N LYS A 170 16.76 28.05 1.23
CA LYS A 170 17.77 28.58 0.30
C LYS A 170 18.64 27.45 -0.18
N HIS A 171 18.78 27.32 -1.50
CA HIS A 171 19.66 26.35 -2.15
C HIS A 171 20.22 26.95 -3.44
N ALA A 172 21.44 26.56 -3.82
CA ALA A 172 22.13 27.12 -5.00
C ALA A 172 21.40 26.86 -6.34
N TYR A 173 20.55 25.83 -6.39
CA TYR A 173 19.76 25.46 -7.58
C TYR A 173 18.33 26.02 -7.58
N LEU A 174 17.91 26.72 -6.52
CA LEU A 174 16.62 27.38 -6.46
C LEU A 174 16.74 28.82 -6.98
N SER A 175 15.68 29.34 -7.57
CA SER A 175 15.61 30.76 -7.95
C SER A 175 15.64 31.65 -6.70
N ASP A 176 16.10 32.90 -6.87
CA ASP A 176 16.14 33.89 -5.79
C ASP A 176 14.74 34.36 -5.31
N ASN A 177 13.67 33.88 -5.94
CA ASN A 177 12.30 34.20 -5.55
C ASN A 177 11.93 33.55 -4.21
N LEU A 178 11.89 34.36 -3.15
CA LEU A 178 11.56 33.92 -1.80
C LEU A 178 10.16 33.28 -1.68
N THR A 179 9.17 33.71 -2.46
CA THR A 179 7.80 33.17 -2.39
C THR A 179 7.71 31.72 -2.88
N ASP A 180 8.46 31.38 -3.93
CA ASP A 180 8.47 30.03 -4.51
C ASP A 180 9.20 29.03 -3.60
N ASN A 181 10.06 29.55 -2.71
CA ASN A 181 10.91 28.79 -1.80
C ASN A 181 10.27 28.52 -0.43
N GLU A 182 8.99 28.86 -0.24
CA GLU A 182 8.25 28.46 0.96
C GLU A 182 8.12 26.93 1.01
N ILE A 183 8.40 26.30 2.16
CA ILE A 183 8.33 24.83 2.33
C ILE A 183 7.05 24.22 1.76
N ARG A 184 5.88 24.81 2.05
CA ARG A 184 4.60 24.27 1.56
C ARG A 184 4.49 24.37 0.04
N GLN A 185 4.90 25.49 -0.54
CA GLN A 185 4.83 25.71 -1.99
C GLN A 185 5.83 24.81 -2.72
N LEU A 186 7.04 24.67 -2.19
CA LEU A 186 8.06 23.77 -2.71
C LEU A 186 7.60 22.32 -2.66
N LEU A 187 7.09 21.84 -1.52
CA LEU A 187 6.53 20.47 -1.41
C LEU A 187 5.34 20.27 -2.36
N THR A 188 4.49 21.29 -2.51
CA THR A 188 3.40 21.26 -3.50
C THR A 188 3.96 21.11 -4.91
N ALA A 189 4.96 21.91 -5.30
CA ALA A 189 5.58 21.84 -6.61
C ALA A 189 6.26 20.49 -6.86
N ILE A 190 6.96 19.95 -5.86
CA ILE A 190 7.58 18.62 -5.89
C ILE A 190 6.51 17.58 -6.23
N PHE A 191 5.46 17.44 -5.43
CA PHE A 191 4.45 16.40 -5.66
C PHE A 191 3.58 16.65 -6.89
N MET A 192 3.26 17.90 -7.23
CA MET A 192 2.52 18.22 -8.46
C MET A 192 3.31 17.79 -9.71
N GLN A 193 4.60 18.08 -9.77
CA GLN A 193 5.42 17.78 -10.96
C GLN A 193 5.81 16.30 -11.03
N SER A 194 6.18 15.71 -9.88
CA SER A 194 6.65 14.33 -9.80
C SER A 194 5.52 13.30 -9.92
N LEU A 195 4.34 13.54 -9.34
CA LEU A 195 3.22 12.59 -9.37
C LEU A 195 2.08 13.00 -10.32
N ASP A 196 2.15 14.18 -10.93
CA ASP A 196 1.12 14.74 -11.82
C ASP A 196 -0.27 14.86 -11.15
N ILE A 197 -0.27 15.16 -9.85
CA ILE A 197 -1.48 15.28 -9.04
C ILE A 197 -1.90 16.75 -8.91
N LYS A 198 -3.20 17.03 -9.02
CA LYS A 198 -3.76 18.37 -8.77
C LYS A 198 -3.54 18.80 -7.32
N LYS A 199 -3.26 20.10 -7.12
CA LYS A 199 -3.01 20.73 -5.81
C LYS A 199 -4.02 20.36 -4.71
N GLU A 200 -5.30 20.23 -5.07
CA GLU A 200 -6.40 19.87 -4.16
C GLU A 200 -6.19 18.55 -3.41
N TYR A 201 -5.47 17.59 -3.99
CA TYR A 201 -5.28 16.26 -3.42
C TYR A 201 -3.95 16.08 -2.68
N LEU A 202 -3.12 17.12 -2.59
CA LEU A 202 -1.77 17.04 -2.04
C LEU A 202 -1.66 17.28 -0.54
N ILE A 203 -2.75 17.68 0.11
CA ILE A 203 -2.75 18.02 1.54
C ILE A 203 -2.24 16.85 2.39
N SER A 204 -2.63 15.61 2.08
CA SER A 204 -2.20 14.44 2.84
C SER A 204 -0.71 14.12 2.63
N TYR A 205 -0.20 14.28 1.41
CA TYR A 205 1.21 14.09 1.06
C TYR A 205 2.11 15.08 1.80
N ILE A 206 1.74 16.37 1.75
CA ILE A 206 2.48 17.44 2.43
C ILE A 206 2.46 17.21 3.94
N LYS A 207 1.29 16.90 4.50
CA LYS A 207 1.16 16.63 5.94
C LYS A 207 1.97 15.40 6.37
N PHE A 208 2.02 14.35 5.56
CA PHE A 208 2.83 13.17 5.85
C PHE A 208 4.31 13.51 5.96
N ILE A 209 4.88 14.22 4.96
CA ILE A 209 6.28 14.63 4.97
C ILE A 209 6.58 15.59 6.14
N LEU A 210 5.71 16.58 6.41
CA LEU A 210 5.92 17.55 7.50
C LEU A 210 5.87 16.92 8.91
N ASN A 211 5.29 15.73 9.04
CA ASN A 211 5.25 14.99 10.30
C ASN A 211 6.50 14.12 10.54
N GLN A 212 7.40 14.03 9.55
CA GLN A 212 8.66 13.29 9.66
C GLN A 212 9.71 14.07 10.48
N PRO A 213 10.78 13.39 10.95
CA PRO A 213 11.90 14.05 11.58
C PRO A 213 12.48 15.16 10.67
N ILE A 214 12.89 16.27 11.28
CA ILE A 214 13.40 17.46 10.57
C ILE A 214 14.58 17.09 9.64
N ARG A 215 15.46 16.19 10.11
CA ARG A 215 16.58 15.67 9.32
C ARG A 215 16.11 15.01 8.02
N SER A 216 15.11 14.13 8.12
CA SER A 216 14.52 13.44 6.96
C SER A 216 13.87 14.42 5.98
N ILE A 217 13.18 15.44 6.48
CA ILE A 217 12.56 16.49 5.64
C ILE A 217 13.63 17.26 4.85
N PHE A 218 14.71 17.67 5.51
CA PHE A 218 15.79 18.40 4.81
C PHE A 218 16.51 17.53 3.80
N GLN A 219 16.77 16.26 4.15
CA GLN A 219 17.36 15.30 3.21
C GLN A 219 16.45 15.07 2.01
N PHE A 220 15.14 14.89 2.22
CA PHE A 220 14.14 14.79 1.15
C PHE A 220 14.23 15.96 0.19
N ILE A 221 14.11 17.17 0.72
CA ILE A 221 14.08 18.39 -0.07
C ILE A 221 15.39 18.59 -0.81
N LYS A 222 16.53 18.36 -0.14
CA LYS A 222 17.85 18.47 -0.75
C LYS A 222 17.99 17.51 -1.94
N THR A 223 17.70 16.23 -1.74
CA THR A 223 17.76 15.21 -2.80
C THR A 223 16.83 15.53 -3.96
N MET A 224 15.63 16.06 -3.68
CA MET A 224 14.69 16.48 -4.73
C MET A 224 15.19 17.67 -5.54
N ILE A 225 15.84 18.64 -4.90
CA ILE A 225 16.42 19.81 -5.59
C ILE A 225 17.65 19.39 -6.42
N GLU A 226 18.53 18.58 -5.86
CA GLU A 226 19.74 18.09 -6.56
C GLU A 226 19.39 17.11 -7.70
N GLY A 227 18.27 16.39 -7.57
CA GLY A 227 17.74 15.49 -8.60
C GLY A 227 16.88 16.15 -9.69
N MET A 228 16.80 17.48 -9.72
CA MET A 228 16.03 18.20 -10.75
C MET A 228 16.65 18.00 -12.14
N GLN A 229 15.80 17.76 -13.15
CA GLN A 229 16.21 17.71 -14.54
C GLN A 229 15.52 18.83 -15.31
N ASN A 230 16.29 19.66 -16.04
CA ASN A 230 15.78 20.81 -16.79
C ASN A 230 14.87 21.75 -15.96
N GLY A 231 15.20 21.94 -14.67
CA GLY A 231 14.43 22.79 -13.76
C GLY A 231 13.09 22.19 -13.29
N ARG A 232 12.84 20.89 -13.52
CA ARG A 232 11.62 20.20 -13.06
C ARG A 232 11.96 19.05 -12.11
N PHE A 233 11.06 18.81 -11.15
CA PHE A 233 11.12 17.65 -10.27
C PHE A 233 10.68 16.39 -11.02
N THR A 234 11.46 15.32 -10.91
CA THR A 234 11.20 14.05 -11.60
C THR A 234 10.63 13.00 -10.65
N SER A 235 9.83 12.08 -11.18
CA SER A 235 9.33 10.91 -10.45
C SER A 235 10.45 9.97 -10.02
N LYS A 236 11.53 9.87 -10.79
CA LYS A 236 12.71 9.06 -10.46
C LYS A 236 13.49 9.63 -9.27
N ALA A 237 13.70 10.94 -9.22
CA ALA A 237 14.30 11.58 -8.05
C ALA A 237 13.40 11.40 -6.81
N LEU A 238 12.08 11.48 -6.99
CA LEU A 238 11.13 11.22 -5.91
C LEU A 238 11.27 9.79 -5.38
N GLU A 239 11.19 8.78 -6.25
CA GLU A 239 11.33 7.38 -5.88
C GLU A 239 12.62 7.13 -5.08
N GLN A 240 13.77 7.61 -5.57
CA GLN A 240 15.06 7.46 -4.90
C GLN A 240 15.10 8.18 -3.55
N SER A 241 14.60 9.41 -3.48
CA SER A 241 14.57 10.18 -2.23
C SER A 241 13.75 9.47 -1.16
N LEU A 242 12.61 8.87 -1.54
CA LEU A 242 11.73 8.15 -0.65
C LEU A 242 12.34 6.85 -0.18
N TYR A 243 12.96 6.10 -1.09
CA TYR A 243 13.70 4.90 -0.73
C TYR A 243 14.74 5.24 0.33
N HIS A 244 15.63 6.21 0.08
CA HIS A 244 16.70 6.55 1.02
C HIS A 244 16.22 7.01 2.41
N ILE A 245 15.05 7.65 2.49
CA ILE A 245 14.50 8.11 3.78
C ILE A 245 13.79 6.99 4.52
N PHE A 246 13.09 6.13 3.79
CA PHE A 246 12.16 5.17 4.36
C PHE A 246 12.60 3.71 4.17
N VAL A 247 13.88 3.43 3.87
CA VAL A 247 14.39 2.06 3.63
C VAL A 247 13.91 1.09 4.72
N GLY A 248 14.08 1.44 6.01
CA GLY A 248 13.66 0.58 7.12
C GLY A 248 12.16 0.33 7.13
N GLU A 249 11.37 1.40 6.95
CA GLU A 249 9.90 1.32 6.91
C GLU A 249 9.38 0.51 5.71
N ILE A 250 10.03 0.59 4.55
CA ILE A 250 9.66 -0.15 3.33
C ILE A 250 10.00 -1.63 3.47
N ILE A 251 11.16 -1.95 4.08
CA ILE A 251 11.59 -3.33 4.34
C ILE A 251 10.69 -3.99 5.40
N ASP A 252 10.31 -3.25 6.45
CA ASP A 252 9.43 -3.76 7.51
C ASP A 252 8.04 -4.15 6.98
N GLU A 253 7.53 -3.46 5.96
CA GLU A 253 6.29 -3.82 5.26
C GLU A 253 6.47 -5.00 4.27
N GLY A 254 7.72 -5.43 4.04
CA GLY A 254 8.06 -6.56 3.19
C GLY A 254 7.87 -6.29 1.69
N VAL A 255 8.08 -5.04 1.26
CA VAL A 255 8.05 -4.64 -0.16
C VAL A 255 9.35 -5.06 -0.85
N ASN A 256 9.25 -5.84 -1.93
CA ASN A 256 10.42 -6.28 -2.68
C ASN A 256 10.91 -5.21 -3.68
N VAL A 257 11.85 -4.38 -3.24
CA VAL A 257 12.42 -3.26 -4.02
C VAL A 257 13.14 -3.74 -5.29
N ASP A 258 13.85 -4.87 -5.24
CA ASP A 258 14.60 -5.39 -6.38
C ASP A 258 13.68 -5.69 -7.57
N SER A 259 12.50 -6.27 -7.28
CA SER A 259 11.47 -6.58 -8.28
C SER A 259 10.86 -5.35 -8.97
N LEU A 260 10.94 -4.18 -8.33
CA LEU A 260 10.33 -2.94 -8.81
C LEU A 260 11.25 -2.15 -9.74
N SER A 261 12.56 -2.42 -9.70
CA SER A 261 13.58 -1.76 -10.52
C SER A 261 13.41 -1.96 -12.03
N ALA A 262 12.73 -3.04 -12.44
CA ALA A 262 12.42 -3.35 -13.83
C ALA A 262 11.36 -2.42 -14.43
N TYR A 263 10.66 -1.63 -13.59
CA TYR A 263 9.51 -0.82 -13.98
C TYR A 263 8.46 -1.63 -14.74
N ASP A 264 8.13 -2.80 -14.18
CA ASP A 264 7.03 -3.64 -14.65
C ASP A 264 5.78 -3.42 -13.82
N ILE A 265 4.63 -3.40 -14.49
CA ILE A 265 3.34 -3.13 -13.86
C ILE A 265 2.88 -4.22 -12.90
N ASN A 266 3.20 -5.48 -13.20
CA ASN A 266 2.74 -6.63 -12.43
C ASN A 266 3.40 -6.68 -11.04
N PRO A 267 4.74 -6.53 -10.89
CA PRO A 267 5.38 -6.39 -9.58
C PRO A 267 4.84 -5.20 -8.77
N ILE A 268 4.71 -4.01 -9.36
CA ILE A 268 4.18 -2.82 -8.68
C ILE A 268 2.76 -3.06 -8.16
N GLY A 269 1.90 -3.61 -9.03
CA GLY A 269 0.52 -3.92 -8.68
C GLY A 269 0.40 -5.03 -7.63
N TYR A 270 1.25 -6.06 -7.71
CA TYR A 270 1.31 -7.15 -6.73
C TYR A 270 1.74 -6.65 -5.35
N GLU A 271 2.83 -5.88 -5.26
CA GLU A 271 3.31 -5.34 -3.98
C GLU A 271 2.29 -4.39 -3.35
N LEU A 272 1.62 -3.55 -4.15
CA LEU A 272 0.54 -2.70 -3.62
C LEU A 272 -0.66 -3.53 -3.15
N CYS A 273 -1.06 -4.55 -3.91
CA CYS A 273 -2.11 -5.47 -3.46
C CYS A 273 -1.73 -6.14 -2.13
N LYS A 274 -0.56 -6.75 -2.05
CA LYS A 274 -0.08 -7.40 -0.82
C LYS A 274 -0.17 -6.45 0.38
N LEU A 275 0.31 -5.21 0.21
CA LEU A 275 0.28 -4.16 1.22
C LEU A 275 -1.15 -3.77 1.65
N ILE A 276 -2.08 -3.61 0.70
CA ILE A 276 -3.49 -3.35 0.99
C ILE A 276 -4.13 -4.48 1.79
N PHE A 277 -3.82 -5.73 1.44
CA PHE A 277 -4.38 -6.92 2.08
C PHE A 277 -3.86 -7.10 3.51
N GLN A 278 -2.59 -6.78 3.77
CA GLN A 278 -2.00 -6.80 5.12
C GLN A 278 -2.69 -5.78 6.05
N HIS A 279 -2.97 -4.57 5.56
CA HIS A 279 -3.57 -3.49 6.36
C HIS A 279 -5.11 -3.45 6.32
N ASN A 280 -5.76 -4.38 5.59
CA ASN A 280 -7.22 -4.45 5.42
C ASN A 280 -7.86 -3.17 4.83
N ASP A 281 -7.12 -2.37 4.06
CA ASP A 281 -7.56 -1.09 3.47
C ASP A 281 -8.09 -1.26 2.03
N PHE A 282 -9.16 -2.02 1.89
CA PHE A 282 -9.66 -2.43 0.58
C PHE A 282 -10.50 -1.37 -0.16
N GLU A 283 -10.91 -0.30 0.53
CA GLU A 283 -11.75 0.75 -0.06
C GLU A 283 -10.95 1.90 -0.63
N THR A 284 -9.80 2.22 -0.03
CA THR A 284 -9.03 3.41 -0.37
C THR A 284 -7.54 3.16 -0.58
N GLY A 285 -7.02 2.01 -0.15
CA GLY A 285 -5.59 1.71 -0.23
C GLY A 285 -5.04 1.71 -1.66
N PHE A 286 -5.85 1.35 -2.65
CA PHE A 286 -5.48 1.37 -4.07
C PHE A 286 -5.31 2.79 -4.65
N TYR A 287 -5.64 3.85 -3.90
CA TYR A 287 -5.24 5.21 -4.26
C TYR A 287 -3.74 5.45 -4.07
N ALA A 288 -3.04 4.58 -3.34
CA ALA A 288 -1.62 4.68 -2.98
C ALA A 288 -1.25 6.08 -2.42
N ARG A 289 -2.19 6.71 -1.71
CA ARG A 289 -1.98 8.01 -1.06
C ARG A 289 -1.68 7.79 0.42
N PRO A 290 -0.87 8.64 1.05
CA PRO A 290 -0.76 8.64 2.49
C PRO A 290 -2.08 9.10 3.10
N ASP A 291 -2.53 8.41 4.14
CA ASP A 291 -3.72 8.76 4.92
C ASP A 291 -3.33 9.22 6.33
N SER A 292 -4.21 9.98 6.97
CA SER A 292 -3.96 10.63 8.26
C SER A 292 -4.15 9.71 9.48
N SER A 293 -4.33 8.41 9.29
CA SER A 293 -4.46 7.43 10.37
C SER A 293 -3.17 7.40 11.21
N LYS A 294 -3.30 7.67 12.52
CA LYS A 294 -2.17 7.63 13.45
C LYS A 294 -1.68 6.18 13.58
N GLY A 295 -0.39 5.94 13.34
CA GLY A 295 0.27 4.65 13.59
C GLY A 295 0.64 3.83 12.35
N GLN A 296 0.40 4.34 11.14
CA GLN A 296 0.69 3.66 9.87
C GLN A 296 1.78 4.41 9.07
N ASN A 297 2.89 4.78 9.72
CA ASN A 297 3.97 5.50 9.04
C ASN A 297 4.59 4.64 7.93
N SER A 298 4.90 3.40 8.24
CA SER A 298 5.50 2.43 7.32
C SER A 298 4.59 2.13 6.12
N TYR A 299 3.32 1.85 6.38
CA TYR A 299 2.30 1.70 5.34
C TYR A 299 2.18 2.94 4.43
N ASN A 300 2.17 4.14 5.00
CA ASN A 300 2.09 5.38 4.23
C ASN A 300 3.36 5.66 3.40
N ALA A 301 4.54 5.36 3.94
CA ALA A 301 5.81 5.46 3.23
C ALA A 301 5.85 4.50 2.04
N ALA A 302 5.47 3.25 2.24
CA ALA A 302 5.41 2.24 1.19
C ALA A 302 4.37 2.58 0.10
N LYS A 303 3.16 3.05 0.46
CA LYS A 303 2.18 3.57 -0.51
C LYS A 303 2.77 4.69 -1.38
N LEU A 304 3.44 5.64 -0.74
CA LEU A 304 3.99 6.80 -1.42
C LEU A 304 5.19 6.42 -2.31
N TYR A 305 6.03 5.48 -1.88
CA TYR A 305 7.09 4.87 -2.69
C TYR A 305 6.54 4.12 -3.92
N LEU A 306 5.52 3.28 -3.76
CA LEU A 306 4.86 2.57 -4.86
C LEU A 306 4.18 3.56 -5.83
N SER A 307 3.61 4.65 -5.32
CA SER A 307 3.02 5.70 -6.16
C SER A 307 4.04 6.42 -7.04
N ALA A 308 5.26 6.63 -6.53
CA ALA A 308 6.36 7.20 -7.29
C ALA A 308 6.91 6.20 -8.32
N SER A 309 7.05 4.93 -7.93
CA SER A 309 7.49 3.84 -8.81
C SER A 309 6.53 3.63 -9.98
N ALA A 310 5.21 3.66 -9.73
CA ALA A 310 4.18 3.58 -10.75
C ALA A 310 4.23 4.73 -11.77
N MET A 311 4.77 5.89 -11.38
CA MET A 311 4.95 7.04 -12.28
C MET A 311 6.17 6.91 -13.19
N ASN A 312 7.10 6.02 -12.85
CA ASN A 312 8.27 5.70 -13.68
C ASN A 312 7.96 4.64 -14.75
N LEU A 313 6.76 4.05 -14.73
CA LEU A 313 6.24 3.24 -15.83
C LEU A 313 6.10 4.10 -17.10
N ASN A 314 6.29 3.48 -18.27
CA ASN A 314 6.06 4.17 -19.53
C ASN A 314 4.61 4.68 -19.60
N ASN A 315 4.44 5.94 -20.00
CA ASN A 315 3.14 6.60 -20.05
C ASN A 315 2.24 5.98 -21.13
N GLU A 316 1.42 5.03 -20.72
CA GLU A 316 0.40 4.42 -21.59
C GLU A 316 -0.91 4.32 -20.84
N LEU A 317 -2.01 4.64 -21.53
CA LEU A 317 -3.37 4.34 -21.06
C LEU A 317 -3.54 2.85 -20.69
N SER A 318 -2.78 1.96 -21.35
CA SER A 318 -2.73 0.53 -21.06
C SER A 318 -2.37 0.25 -19.59
N HIS A 319 -1.37 0.94 -19.04
CA HIS A 319 -0.88 0.77 -17.68
C HIS A 319 -1.92 1.22 -16.66
N LEU A 320 -2.63 2.32 -16.92
CA LEU A 320 -3.71 2.79 -16.06
C LEU A 320 -4.80 1.73 -15.91
N LEU A 321 -5.28 1.17 -17.04
CA LEU A 321 -6.33 0.15 -17.04
C LEU A 321 -5.86 -1.16 -16.36
N LYS A 322 -4.62 -1.58 -16.60
CA LYS A 322 -4.01 -2.73 -15.93
C LYS A 322 -3.93 -2.51 -14.40
N LEU A 323 -3.43 -1.36 -13.94
CA LEU A 323 -3.36 -1.03 -12.51
C LEU A 323 -4.74 -1.03 -11.83
N MET A 324 -5.76 -0.48 -12.51
CA MET A 324 -7.13 -0.48 -12.01
C MET A 324 -7.64 -1.90 -11.75
N LEU A 325 -7.38 -2.83 -12.66
CA LEU A 325 -7.81 -4.22 -12.54
C LEU A 325 -6.96 -5.00 -11.53
N ILE A 326 -5.64 -4.83 -11.57
CA ILE A 326 -4.71 -5.54 -10.66
C ILE A 326 -5.00 -5.16 -9.21
N VAL A 327 -5.16 -3.87 -8.92
CA VAL A 327 -5.26 -3.36 -7.56
C VAL A 327 -6.70 -3.12 -7.14
N GLY A 328 -7.41 -2.26 -7.88
CA GLY A 328 -8.78 -1.86 -7.55
C GLY A 328 -9.77 -3.02 -7.60
N ALA A 329 -9.83 -3.74 -8.72
CA ALA A 329 -10.75 -4.86 -8.89
C ALA A 329 -10.46 -5.99 -7.90
N SER A 330 -9.20 -6.38 -7.77
CA SER A 330 -8.79 -7.42 -6.82
C SER A 330 -9.19 -7.09 -5.37
N ALA A 331 -9.02 -5.84 -4.93
CA ALA A 331 -9.37 -5.43 -3.56
C ALA A 331 -10.90 -5.40 -3.30
N HIS A 332 -11.68 -4.83 -4.23
CA HIS A 332 -13.14 -4.78 -4.08
C HIS A 332 -13.80 -6.16 -4.20
N ILE A 333 -13.34 -7.00 -5.13
CA ILE A 333 -13.86 -8.37 -5.27
C ILE A 333 -13.57 -9.18 -4.03
N TYR A 334 -12.35 -9.08 -3.48
CA TYR A 334 -12.00 -9.74 -2.22
C TYR A 334 -12.94 -9.31 -1.09
N THR A 335 -13.15 -8.01 -0.91
CA THR A 335 -13.98 -7.47 0.18
C THR A 335 -15.44 -7.88 0.07
N ASN A 336 -16.01 -7.80 -1.13
CA ASN A 336 -17.44 -8.03 -1.34
C ASN A 336 -17.79 -9.52 -1.47
N CYS A 337 -16.87 -10.34 -2.01
CA CYS A 337 -17.18 -11.72 -2.37
C CYS A 337 -16.46 -12.77 -1.51
N VAL A 338 -15.28 -12.45 -0.97
CA VAL A 338 -14.41 -13.45 -0.30
C VAL A 338 -14.37 -13.24 1.21
N LYS A 339 -14.11 -12.01 1.66
CA LYS A 339 -13.90 -11.67 3.09
C LYS A 339 -15.06 -12.08 4.00
N ASN A 340 -16.30 -11.94 3.52
CA ASN A 340 -17.52 -12.23 4.28
C ASN A 340 -18.14 -13.60 3.96
N SER A 341 -17.45 -14.46 3.20
CA SER A 341 -18.01 -15.75 2.75
C SER A 341 -18.18 -16.80 3.87
N GLY A 342 -17.64 -16.55 5.07
CA GLY A 342 -17.88 -17.39 6.26
C GLY A 342 -17.32 -18.82 6.19
N GLN A 343 -16.56 -19.17 5.15
CA GLN A 343 -15.99 -20.49 4.95
C GLN A 343 -14.61 -20.62 5.63
N GLU A 344 -14.45 -21.65 6.47
CA GLU A 344 -13.17 -22.01 7.08
C GLU A 344 -12.13 -22.32 5.98
N GLY A 345 -11.08 -21.48 5.88
CA GLY A 345 -9.97 -21.67 4.93
C GLY A 345 -9.90 -20.72 3.73
N CYS A 346 -10.78 -19.71 3.64
CA CYS A 346 -10.65 -18.58 2.72
C CYS A 346 -9.56 -17.60 3.20
N ASN A 347 -8.29 -17.90 2.89
CA ASN A 347 -7.15 -17.04 3.21
C ASN A 347 -6.87 -16.03 2.08
N THR A 348 -6.29 -14.87 2.45
CA THR A 348 -5.77 -13.85 1.52
C THR A 348 -4.80 -14.42 0.49
N GLU A 349 -3.91 -15.32 0.93
CA GLU A 349 -2.89 -15.96 0.08
C GLU A 349 -3.54 -16.83 -1.02
N ARG A 350 -4.49 -17.70 -0.66
CA ARG A 350 -5.19 -18.56 -1.62
C ARG A 350 -5.96 -17.75 -2.67
N TYR A 351 -6.51 -16.60 -2.26
CA TYR A 351 -7.16 -15.68 -3.19
C TYR A 351 -6.15 -15.11 -4.19
N ILE A 352 -5.02 -14.56 -3.70
CA ILE A 352 -3.94 -13.98 -4.50
C ILE A 352 -3.37 -15.01 -5.48
N ASP A 353 -3.13 -16.24 -5.02
CA ASP A 353 -2.65 -17.36 -5.83
C ASP A 353 -3.67 -17.73 -6.92
N TYR A 354 -4.95 -17.83 -6.55
CA TYR A 354 -5.99 -18.18 -7.51
C TYR A 354 -6.16 -17.11 -8.58
N ILE A 355 -6.26 -15.82 -8.25
CA ILE A 355 -6.34 -14.77 -9.29
C ILE A 355 -5.03 -14.68 -10.08
N GLY A 356 -3.93 -15.18 -9.51
CA GLY A 356 -2.63 -15.33 -10.15
C GLY A 356 -1.87 -14.01 -10.22
N LEU A 357 -1.98 -13.17 -9.18
CA LEU A 357 -1.22 -11.92 -9.05
C LEU A 357 0.25 -12.15 -8.71
N ASN A 358 0.53 -13.25 -8.00
CA ASN A 358 1.87 -13.74 -7.66
C ASN A 358 2.65 -14.25 -8.90
N HIS A 359 1.94 -14.54 -9.99
CA HIS A 359 2.49 -14.95 -11.26
C HIS A 359 2.45 -13.77 -12.23
N ASN A 360 3.44 -13.67 -13.12
CA ASN A 360 3.49 -12.63 -14.16
C ASN A 360 2.47 -12.94 -15.29
N ASN A 361 1.20 -13.10 -14.91
CA ASN A 361 0.11 -13.50 -15.78
C ASN A 361 -0.39 -12.31 -16.61
N ARG A 362 -0.97 -12.63 -17.77
CA ARG A 362 -1.70 -11.64 -18.58
C ARG A 362 -2.89 -11.08 -17.79
N ILE A 363 -3.16 -9.78 -17.95
CA ILE A 363 -4.27 -9.12 -17.25
C ILE A 363 -5.63 -9.71 -17.63
N THR A 364 -5.76 -10.18 -18.87
CA THR A 364 -6.95 -10.90 -19.33
C THR A 364 -7.18 -12.22 -18.61
N SER A 365 -6.12 -12.88 -18.11
CA SER A 365 -6.24 -14.07 -17.27
C SER A 365 -6.75 -13.69 -15.88
N ILE A 366 -6.12 -12.70 -15.24
CA ILE A 366 -6.52 -12.20 -13.92
C ILE A 366 -8.00 -11.78 -13.93
N ALA A 367 -8.41 -11.00 -14.93
CA ALA A 367 -9.77 -10.51 -15.07
C ALA A 367 -10.82 -11.61 -15.32
N ALA A 368 -10.44 -12.69 -16.03
CA ALA A 368 -11.33 -13.84 -16.23
C ALA A 368 -11.64 -14.54 -14.89
N ARG A 369 -10.61 -14.73 -14.05
CA ARG A 369 -10.72 -15.44 -12.77
C ARG A 369 -11.63 -14.74 -11.75
N PHE A 370 -11.92 -13.45 -11.91
CA PHE A 370 -12.92 -12.72 -11.12
C PHE A 370 -14.35 -13.24 -11.30
N SER A 371 -14.70 -13.72 -12.49
CA SER A 371 -16.08 -14.00 -12.88
C SER A 371 -16.73 -15.14 -12.09
N PRO A 372 -16.03 -16.29 -11.88
CA PRO A 372 -16.50 -17.33 -10.96
C PRO A 372 -16.75 -16.84 -9.54
N ILE A 373 -15.84 -16.01 -9.00
CA ILE A 373 -15.89 -15.52 -7.62
C ILE A 373 -17.13 -14.65 -7.39
N ILE A 374 -17.37 -13.71 -8.33
CA ILE A 374 -18.48 -12.76 -8.25
C ILE A 374 -19.83 -13.46 -8.34
N LEU A 375 -19.98 -14.52 -9.12
CA LEU A 375 -21.27 -15.20 -9.23
C LEU A 375 -21.53 -16.20 -8.11
N GLU A 376 -20.49 -16.81 -7.55
CA GLU A 376 -20.63 -17.76 -6.44
C GLU A 376 -21.00 -17.06 -5.12
N SER A 377 -20.41 -15.89 -4.82
CA SER A 377 -20.72 -15.15 -3.59
C SER A 377 -22.19 -14.71 -3.49
N TYR A 378 -22.87 -14.53 -4.62
CA TYR A 378 -24.28 -14.16 -4.66
C TYR A 378 -25.24 -15.37 -4.75
N SER A 379 -24.72 -16.60 -4.89
CA SER A 379 -25.46 -17.88 -5.03
C SER A 379 -26.08 -18.38 -3.71
N ILE A 380 -25.57 -17.93 -2.56
CA ILE A 380 -25.84 -18.49 -1.23
C ILE A 380 -27.33 -18.43 -0.82
N SER A 381 -28.16 -17.58 -1.43
CA SER A 381 -29.60 -17.49 -1.13
C SER A 381 -30.56 -17.81 -2.26
N THR A 382 -30.13 -17.84 -3.53
CA THR A 382 -31.00 -18.16 -4.67
C THR A 382 -30.24 -18.90 -5.77
N HIS A 383 -30.66 -20.12 -6.09
CA HIS A 383 -29.99 -21.04 -7.02
C HIS A 383 -29.86 -20.57 -8.50
N HIS A 384 -30.19 -19.34 -8.86
CA HIS A 384 -30.35 -18.94 -10.27
C HIS A 384 -29.98 -17.49 -10.61
N LYS A 385 -28.90 -16.92 -10.05
CA LYS A 385 -28.44 -15.60 -10.54
C LYS A 385 -27.63 -15.75 -11.83
N ALA A 386 -28.17 -15.21 -12.92
CA ALA A 386 -27.50 -15.13 -14.23
C ALA A 386 -26.62 -13.89 -14.37
N ILE A 387 -26.84 -12.85 -13.55
CA ILE A 387 -26.13 -11.57 -13.63
C ILE A 387 -25.77 -11.10 -12.20
N SER A 388 -24.49 -10.79 -11.98
CA SER A 388 -24.01 -10.16 -10.73
C SER A 388 -22.69 -9.47 -10.96
N GLY A 389 -22.49 -8.29 -10.33
CA GLY A 389 -21.22 -7.56 -10.34
C GLY A 389 -20.57 -7.51 -11.72
N ASP A 390 -21.39 -7.20 -12.75
CA ASP A 390 -20.96 -7.00 -14.16
C ASP A 390 -20.51 -8.24 -14.91
N VAL A 391 -20.80 -9.39 -14.33
CA VAL A 391 -20.58 -10.69 -14.92
C VAL A 391 -21.94 -11.29 -15.26
N VAL A 392 -22.06 -11.72 -16.51
CA VAL A 392 -23.22 -12.45 -17.03
C VAL A 392 -22.81 -13.90 -17.26
N ARG A 393 -23.55 -14.84 -16.66
CA ARG A 393 -23.43 -16.26 -16.96
C ARG A 393 -24.38 -16.61 -18.10
N THR A 394 -23.84 -17.11 -19.20
CA THR A 394 -24.66 -17.56 -20.33
C THR A 394 -25.05 -19.03 -20.14
N TYR A 395 -26.28 -19.37 -20.56
CA TYR A 395 -26.77 -20.75 -20.54
C TYR A 395 -26.56 -21.40 -21.90
N ARG A 396 -26.15 -22.68 -21.91
CA ARG A 396 -25.87 -23.44 -23.13
C ARG A 396 -27.10 -23.95 -23.87
N GLN A 397 -28.27 -23.91 -23.23
CA GLN A 397 -29.53 -24.42 -23.80
C GLN A 397 -30.61 -23.35 -23.76
N ILE A 398 -31.28 -23.16 -24.91
CA ILE A 398 -32.45 -22.29 -25.03
C ILE A 398 -33.60 -22.96 -24.29
N ASN A 399 -34.16 -22.27 -23.29
CA ASN A 399 -35.40 -22.70 -22.67
C ASN A 399 -36.58 -22.15 -23.48
N ALA A 400 -37.18 -22.99 -24.32
CA ALA A 400 -38.29 -22.61 -25.20
C ALA A 400 -39.51 -22.00 -24.48
N ARG A 401 -39.63 -22.18 -23.16
CA ARG A 401 -40.72 -21.60 -22.35
C ARG A 401 -40.48 -20.16 -21.91
N THR A 402 -39.24 -19.68 -21.91
CA THR A 402 -38.89 -18.34 -21.38
C THR A 402 -38.19 -17.43 -22.37
N PHE A 403 -37.74 -17.98 -23.49
CA PHE A 403 -37.14 -17.20 -24.55
C PHE A 403 -38.20 -16.44 -25.35
N ASP A 404 -38.18 -15.11 -25.27
CA ASP A 404 -39.06 -14.24 -26.05
C ASP A 404 -38.51 -14.08 -27.48
N VAL A 405 -38.99 -14.96 -28.36
CA VAL A 405 -38.65 -14.95 -29.78
C VAL A 405 -39.02 -13.61 -30.44
N SER A 406 -40.09 -12.95 -29.99
CA SER A 406 -40.60 -11.73 -30.64
C SER A 406 -39.69 -10.52 -30.43
N THR A 407 -39.22 -10.28 -29.20
CA THR A 407 -38.22 -9.23 -28.95
C THR A 407 -36.89 -9.56 -29.61
N PHE A 408 -36.47 -10.82 -29.58
CA PHE A 408 -35.24 -11.25 -30.24
C PHE A 408 -35.27 -11.03 -31.77
N GLU A 409 -36.36 -11.40 -32.44
CA GLU A 409 -36.55 -11.16 -33.88
C GLU A 409 -36.63 -9.67 -34.22
N THR A 410 -37.23 -8.87 -33.33
CA THR A 410 -37.31 -7.41 -33.48
C THR A 410 -35.93 -6.77 -33.37
N LEU A 411 -35.11 -7.20 -32.41
CA LEU A 411 -33.73 -6.71 -32.22
C LEU A 411 -32.82 -7.06 -33.40
N LEU A 412 -33.02 -8.22 -34.03
CA LEU A 412 -32.27 -8.65 -35.21
C LEU A 412 -32.94 -8.28 -36.54
N GLN A 413 -33.95 -7.41 -36.52
CA GLN A 413 -34.68 -6.91 -37.70
C GLN A 413 -35.12 -8.04 -38.65
N LYS A 414 -35.53 -9.20 -38.13
CA LYS A 414 -35.95 -10.39 -38.89
C LYS A 414 -34.91 -10.98 -39.87
N ARG A 415 -33.66 -10.51 -39.88
CA ARG A 415 -32.62 -10.99 -40.83
C ARG A 415 -32.21 -12.45 -40.61
N ILE A 416 -32.40 -12.98 -39.41
CA ILE A 416 -31.98 -14.34 -39.01
C ILE A 416 -33.19 -15.29 -38.82
N ALA A 417 -34.42 -14.80 -39.04
CA ALA A 417 -35.66 -15.47 -38.64
C ALA A 417 -35.96 -16.77 -39.43
N ASN A 418 -35.48 -16.90 -40.68
CA ASN A 418 -35.96 -17.98 -41.55
C ASN A 418 -35.31 -19.36 -41.32
N ASN A 419 -34.27 -19.49 -40.46
CA ASN A 419 -33.64 -20.78 -40.13
C ASN A 419 -32.79 -20.69 -38.85
N PHE A 420 -33.41 -20.36 -37.73
CA PHE A 420 -32.72 -20.28 -36.44
C PHE A 420 -32.50 -21.68 -35.83
N LYS A 421 -31.44 -22.38 -36.27
CA LYS A 421 -30.78 -23.36 -35.40
C LYS A 421 -29.99 -22.58 -34.35
N CYS A 422 -30.00 -23.04 -33.09
CA CYS A 422 -29.19 -22.49 -32.00
C CYS A 422 -27.83 -22.08 -32.56
N ILE A 423 -27.40 -20.83 -32.32
CA ILE A 423 -26.09 -20.40 -32.75
C ILE A 423 -25.10 -21.16 -31.89
N ASN A 424 -24.43 -22.16 -32.47
CA ASN A 424 -23.54 -23.02 -31.70
C ASN A 424 -22.24 -22.28 -31.31
N THR A 425 -21.84 -21.23 -32.06
CA THR A 425 -20.69 -20.38 -31.76
C THR A 425 -20.89 -18.93 -32.27
N LEU A 426 -20.44 -17.93 -31.50
CA LEU A 426 -20.42 -16.50 -31.88
C LEU A 426 -19.70 -16.26 -33.23
N GLN A 427 -18.67 -17.05 -33.51
CA GLN A 427 -17.94 -17.02 -34.78
C GLN A 427 -18.81 -17.49 -35.96
N GLY A 428 -19.73 -18.44 -35.73
CA GLY A 428 -20.74 -18.85 -36.71
C GLY A 428 -21.76 -17.76 -37.02
N LEU A 429 -22.12 -16.91 -36.04
CA LEU A 429 -22.95 -15.72 -36.29
C LEU A 429 -22.23 -14.75 -37.23
N SER A 430 -20.94 -14.49 -36.99
CA SER A 430 -20.14 -13.58 -37.82
C SER A 430 -20.02 -14.04 -39.28
N LYS A 431 -20.01 -15.36 -39.55
CA LYS A 431 -19.98 -15.92 -40.90
C LYS A 431 -21.33 -15.87 -41.63
N LYS A 432 -22.46 -15.94 -40.90
CA LYS A 432 -23.81 -15.85 -41.47
C LYS A 432 -24.22 -14.40 -41.82
N LEU A 433 -23.49 -13.43 -41.30
CA LEU A 433 -23.69 -12.00 -41.53
C LEU A 433 -22.68 -11.47 -42.57
N ALA A 434 -22.82 -11.80 -43.87
CA ALA A 434 -22.08 -11.11 -44.95
C ALA A 434 -22.70 -11.28 -46.37
N PRO A 435 -22.59 -10.30 -47.30
CA PRO A 435 -22.34 -8.85 -47.14
C PRO A 435 -23.25 -7.91 -47.98
N ASN A 436 -23.42 -6.64 -47.56
CA ASN A 436 -23.25 -5.42 -48.38
C ASN A 436 -23.60 -4.07 -47.67
N SER A 437 -23.91 -4.02 -46.36
CA SER A 437 -24.38 -2.79 -45.70
C SER A 437 -23.50 -2.31 -44.52
N PRO A 438 -23.42 -0.99 -44.23
CA PRO A 438 -22.72 -0.44 -43.06
C PRO A 438 -23.20 -0.99 -41.71
N LEU A 439 -24.45 -1.48 -41.66
CA LEU A 439 -25.05 -2.11 -40.50
C LEU A 439 -24.38 -3.47 -40.16
N ASP A 440 -23.83 -4.15 -41.17
CA ASP A 440 -23.21 -5.47 -41.00
C ASP A 440 -21.88 -5.35 -40.24
N LEU A 441 -21.11 -4.28 -40.49
CA LEU A 441 -19.90 -3.96 -39.74
C LEU A 441 -20.22 -3.70 -38.26
N TYR A 442 -21.35 -3.04 -37.95
CA TYR A 442 -21.79 -2.79 -36.57
C TYR A 442 -22.14 -4.09 -35.81
N HIS A 443 -22.85 -5.01 -36.48
CA HIS A 443 -23.13 -6.31 -35.88
C HIS A 443 -21.85 -7.15 -35.71
N TYR A 444 -20.97 -7.14 -36.71
CA TYR A 444 -19.68 -7.81 -36.64
C TYR A 444 -18.82 -7.29 -35.48
N THR A 445 -18.66 -5.97 -35.33
CA THR A 445 -17.89 -5.37 -34.22
C THR A 445 -18.49 -5.70 -32.86
N SER A 446 -19.82 -5.74 -32.75
CA SER A 446 -20.53 -6.11 -31.53
C SER A 446 -20.21 -7.55 -31.11
N VAL A 447 -20.35 -8.50 -32.03
CA VAL A 447 -20.03 -9.93 -31.82
C VAL A 447 -18.59 -10.10 -31.38
N MET A 448 -17.67 -9.39 -32.03
CA MET A 448 -16.26 -9.44 -31.67
C MET A 448 -16.02 -8.88 -30.27
N THR A 449 -16.62 -7.75 -29.92
CA THR A 449 -16.51 -7.15 -28.57
C THR A 449 -17.00 -8.10 -27.48
N ILE A 450 -18.11 -8.78 -27.72
CA ILE A 450 -18.65 -9.80 -26.80
C ILE A 450 -17.66 -10.96 -26.65
N THR A 451 -17.09 -11.43 -27.76
CA THR A 451 -16.13 -12.54 -27.76
C THR A 451 -14.90 -12.20 -26.91
N MET A 452 -14.39 -10.97 -27.02
CA MET A 452 -13.26 -10.49 -26.20
C MET A 452 -13.60 -10.44 -24.71
N ALA A 453 -14.86 -10.18 -24.36
CA ALA A 453 -15.37 -10.14 -22.99
C ALA A 453 -15.69 -11.54 -22.42
N ALA A 454 -15.75 -12.56 -23.28
CA ALA A 454 -16.19 -13.90 -22.93
C ALA A 454 -15.03 -14.83 -22.53
N HIS A 455 -15.32 -15.79 -21.65
CA HIS A 455 -14.39 -16.87 -21.25
C HIS A 455 -15.15 -18.05 -20.63
N HIS A 456 -14.45 -19.19 -20.54
CA HIS A 456 -14.96 -20.39 -19.91
C HIS A 456 -14.32 -20.59 -18.54
N ALA A 457 -15.09 -21.01 -17.55
CA ALA A 457 -14.56 -21.56 -16.30
C ALA A 457 -14.93 -23.04 -16.17
N VAL A 458 -13.93 -23.87 -15.88
CA VAL A 458 -14.05 -25.32 -15.77
C VAL A 458 -14.13 -25.70 -14.30
N THR A 459 -15.27 -26.28 -13.90
CA THR A 459 -15.39 -27.00 -12.62
C THR A 459 -15.07 -28.48 -12.83
N ALA A 460 -14.91 -29.25 -11.76
CA ALA A 460 -14.70 -30.70 -11.84
C ALA A 460 -15.84 -31.48 -12.55
N VAL A 461 -17.02 -30.87 -12.74
CA VAL A 461 -18.24 -31.55 -13.25
C VAL A 461 -18.82 -30.85 -14.48
N GLU A 462 -18.71 -29.52 -14.56
CA GLU A 462 -19.34 -28.72 -15.61
C GLU A 462 -18.44 -27.57 -16.09
N ARG A 463 -18.54 -27.23 -17.38
CA ARG A 463 -17.99 -26.00 -17.94
C ARG A 463 -19.06 -24.91 -17.94
N ARG A 464 -18.72 -23.72 -17.44
CA ARG A 464 -19.60 -22.55 -17.36
C ARG A 464 -19.04 -21.41 -18.22
N ASP A 465 -19.93 -20.70 -18.89
CA ASP A 465 -19.57 -19.66 -19.84
C ASP A 465 -19.95 -18.29 -19.25
N TYR A 466 -19.03 -17.33 -19.34
CA TYR A 466 -19.15 -16.03 -18.70
C TYR A 466 -18.81 -14.89 -19.67
N ILE A 467 -19.53 -13.79 -19.56
CA ILE A 467 -19.24 -12.52 -20.21
C ILE A 467 -18.97 -11.50 -19.10
N SER A 468 -17.81 -10.83 -19.16
CA SER A 468 -17.34 -9.98 -18.06
C SER A 468 -16.84 -8.64 -18.57
N VAL A 469 -17.34 -7.55 -17.96
CA VAL A 469 -16.82 -6.21 -18.23
C VAL A 469 -15.35 -6.10 -17.81
N TYR A 470 -14.92 -6.80 -16.75
CA TYR A 470 -13.51 -6.82 -16.35
C TYR A 470 -12.62 -7.43 -17.43
N LYS A 471 -13.08 -8.52 -18.05
CA LYS A 471 -12.38 -9.17 -19.17
C LYS A 471 -12.30 -8.26 -20.40
N LEU A 472 -13.37 -7.51 -20.68
CA LEU A 472 -13.38 -6.52 -21.75
C LEU A 472 -12.37 -5.39 -21.50
N ILE A 473 -12.35 -4.81 -20.30
CA ILE A 473 -11.38 -3.77 -19.92
C ILE A 473 -9.95 -4.32 -20.02
N ALA A 474 -9.73 -5.56 -19.60
CA ALA A 474 -8.44 -6.22 -19.70
C ALA A 474 -8.00 -6.42 -21.16
N ALA A 475 -8.92 -6.81 -22.04
CA ALA A 475 -8.65 -6.96 -23.47
C ALA A 475 -8.31 -5.61 -24.12
N ILE A 476 -9.02 -4.54 -23.75
CA ILE A 476 -8.71 -3.17 -24.20
C ILE A 476 -7.31 -2.76 -23.74
N ALA A 477 -6.95 -3.07 -22.49
CA ALA A 477 -5.63 -2.76 -21.95
C ALA A 477 -4.49 -3.54 -22.66
N GLU A 478 -4.73 -4.79 -23.06
CA GLU A 478 -3.78 -5.57 -23.86
C GLU A 478 -3.66 -5.04 -25.29
N LEU A 479 -4.76 -4.67 -25.93
CA LEU A 479 -4.74 -4.04 -27.26
C LEU A 479 -3.92 -2.75 -27.30
N LEU A 480 -4.04 -1.92 -26.26
CA LEU A 480 -3.27 -0.67 -26.18
C LEU A 480 -1.78 -0.90 -25.95
N SER A 481 -1.38 -2.03 -25.37
CA SER A 481 0.01 -2.33 -25.01
C SER A 481 0.73 -3.15 -26.08
N GLU A 482 0.06 -4.15 -26.66
CA GLU A 482 0.65 -5.10 -27.63
C GLU A 482 0.20 -4.81 -29.09
N GLY A 483 -0.68 -3.81 -29.28
CA GLY A 483 -1.21 -3.41 -30.58
C GLY A 483 -2.13 -4.44 -31.22
N THR A 484 -2.30 -4.34 -32.55
CA THR A 484 -3.19 -5.23 -33.31
C THR A 484 -2.62 -6.63 -33.58
N ALA A 485 -1.37 -6.90 -33.19
CA ALA A 485 -0.65 -8.14 -33.51
C ALA A 485 -1.25 -9.39 -32.85
N LYS A 486 -1.89 -9.24 -31.68
CA LYS A 486 -2.48 -10.34 -30.90
C LYS A 486 -4.00 -10.27 -30.77
N ILE A 487 -4.68 -9.54 -31.68
CA ILE A 487 -6.15 -9.54 -31.72
C ILE A 487 -6.65 -10.99 -31.77
N ALA A 488 -6.04 -11.83 -32.62
CA ALA A 488 -6.31 -13.26 -32.71
C ALA A 488 -6.40 -13.94 -31.33
N ASP A 489 -5.35 -13.82 -30.51
CA ASP A 489 -5.29 -14.40 -29.16
C ASP A 489 -6.42 -13.90 -28.26
N LEU A 490 -6.78 -12.61 -28.36
CA LEU A 490 -7.83 -11.99 -27.55
C LEU A 490 -9.23 -12.43 -27.96
N MET A 491 -9.40 -12.82 -29.23
CA MET A 491 -10.65 -13.34 -29.78
C MET A 491 -10.85 -14.83 -29.50
N THR A 492 -9.82 -15.54 -29.01
CA THR A 492 -9.96 -16.95 -28.62
C THR A 492 -10.63 -17.08 -27.25
N LEU A 493 -11.65 -17.93 -27.17
CA LEU A 493 -12.28 -18.27 -25.90
C LEU A 493 -11.35 -19.18 -25.10
N LYS A 494 -10.85 -18.65 -23.97
CA LYS A 494 -9.91 -19.37 -23.09
C LYS A 494 -10.63 -20.03 -21.93
N ASN A 495 -10.12 -21.20 -21.54
CA ASN A 495 -10.55 -21.94 -20.36
C ASN A 495 -9.73 -21.52 -19.14
N TYR A 496 -10.40 -21.32 -18.01
CA TYR A 496 -9.78 -21.03 -16.71
C TYR A 496 -10.33 -21.98 -15.65
N ASP A 497 -9.52 -22.26 -14.64
CA ASP A 497 -9.96 -23.10 -13.53
C ASP A 497 -10.95 -22.37 -12.63
N TYR A 498 -11.88 -23.12 -12.05
CA TYR A 498 -12.81 -22.62 -11.04
C TYR A 498 -12.13 -22.50 -9.66
N PRO A 499 -12.51 -21.54 -8.80
CA PRO A 499 -11.85 -21.35 -7.50
C PRO A 499 -12.06 -22.53 -6.56
N ASN A 500 -10.97 -23.27 -6.30
CA ASN A 500 -10.98 -24.46 -5.45
C ASN A 500 -11.25 -24.17 -3.97
N PHE A 501 -10.97 -22.94 -3.51
CA PHE A 501 -11.10 -22.56 -2.10
C PHE A 501 -12.55 -22.35 -1.63
N PHE A 502 -13.52 -22.20 -2.54
CA PHE A 502 -14.94 -22.10 -2.17
C PHE A 502 -15.64 -23.45 -1.89
N SER A 503 -15.01 -24.57 -2.28
CA SER A 503 -15.67 -25.89 -2.28
C SER A 503 -15.07 -26.92 -1.33
N GLY A 504 -14.08 -26.55 -0.50
CA GLY A 504 -13.47 -27.45 0.49
C GLY A 504 -12.80 -28.72 -0.06
N LYS A 505 -12.83 -28.93 -1.39
CA LYS A 505 -12.20 -30.07 -2.06
C LYS A 505 -10.87 -29.63 -2.65
N ILE A 506 -9.82 -29.79 -1.84
CA ILE A 506 -8.46 -29.90 -2.37
C ILE A 506 -8.40 -31.21 -3.17
N LYS A 507 -8.12 -31.10 -4.47
CA LYS A 507 -7.48 -32.12 -5.31
C LYS A 507 -7.01 -31.35 -6.54
N GLY A 508 -5.73 -31.01 -6.61
CA GLY A 508 -4.70 -31.93 -7.07
C GLY A 508 -4.61 -31.70 -8.58
N HIS A 509 -3.44 -31.31 -9.08
CA HIS A 509 -3.16 -31.23 -10.51
C HIS A 509 -3.45 -32.60 -11.13
N THR A 510 -4.69 -32.86 -11.53
CA THR A 510 -5.00 -33.90 -12.50
C THR A 510 -4.86 -33.20 -13.83
N GLU A 511 -3.72 -33.45 -14.47
CA GLU A 511 -3.62 -33.41 -15.93
C GLU A 511 -4.92 -34.00 -16.47
N PHE A 512 -5.78 -33.15 -17.02
CA PHE A 512 -6.86 -33.62 -17.84
C PHE A 512 -6.17 -34.30 -19.01
N VAL A 513 -6.37 -35.61 -19.13
CA VAL A 513 -6.19 -36.30 -20.39
C VAL A 513 -7.03 -35.55 -21.40
N ASP A 514 -6.37 -35.07 -22.45
CA ASP A 514 -6.95 -34.56 -23.69
C ASP A 514 -7.88 -35.62 -24.31
N ASP A 515 -9.03 -35.85 -23.69
CA ASP A 515 -10.09 -36.64 -24.30
C ASP A 515 -10.96 -35.70 -25.11
N GLU A 516 -10.72 -35.83 -26.41
CA GLU A 516 -11.44 -35.29 -27.55
C GLU A 516 -11.19 -33.80 -27.82
N ARG A 517 -10.05 -33.59 -28.49
CA ARG A 517 -9.84 -32.67 -29.61
C ARG A 517 -11.15 -32.14 -30.22
N ASP A 518 -11.64 -31.05 -29.65
CA ASP A 518 -11.87 -29.84 -30.44
C ASP A 518 -10.69 -28.92 -30.14
N GLU A 519 -9.52 -29.27 -30.67
CA GLU A 519 -8.53 -28.27 -31.07
C GLU A 519 -9.27 -27.34 -32.03
N PHE A 520 -9.91 -26.29 -31.48
CA PHE A 520 -10.43 -25.20 -32.27
C PHE A 520 -9.23 -24.40 -32.74
N ASP A 521 -8.56 -24.97 -33.74
CA ASP A 521 -7.52 -24.40 -34.58
C ASP A 521 -8.14 -23.26 -35.40
N SER A 522 -8.63 -22.24 -34.69
CA SER A 522 -8.93 -20.95 -35.27
C SER A 522 -7.72 -20.08 -35.07
N VAL A 523 -6.63 -20.44 -35.76
CA VAL A 523 -5.62 -19.46 -36.15
C VAL A 523 -6.39 -18.37 -36.90
N ILE A 524 -6.71 -17.28 -36.20
CA ILE A 524 -7.12 -16.05 -36.85
C ILE A 524 -5.88 -15.58 -37.58
N TYR A 525 -5.83 -15.90 -38.87
CA TYR A 525 -4.77 -15.45 -39.76
C TYR A 525 -4.68 -13.93 -39.67
N ILE A 526 -3.56 -13.45 -39.11
CA ILE A 526 -3.13 -12.06 -39.23
C ILE A 526 -3.20 -11.73 -40.72
N ALA A 527 -4.08 -10.79 -41.09
CA ALA A 527 -4.33 -10.28 -42.44
C ALA A 527 -3.45 -10.91 -43.54
N THR A 528 -3.80 -12.10 -43.99
CA THR A 528 -3.29 -12.66 -45.26
C THR A 528 -4.35 -12.41 -46.33
N ALA A 529 -3.99 -12.57 -47.60
CA ALA A 529 -4.87 -12.29 -48.74
C ALA A 529 -6.25 -13.01 -48.72
N ASN A 530 -6.46 -13.96 -47.79
CA ASN A 530 -7.69 -14.74 -47.61
C ASN A 530 -8.54 -14.34 -46.36
N SER A 531 -8.18 -13.29 -45.61
CA SER A 531 -8.98 -12.85 -44.46
C SER A 531 -10.31 -12.21 -44.89
N PRO A 532 -11.42 -12.36 -44.13
CA PRO A 532 -12.70 -11.71 -44.46
C PRO A 532 -12.53 -10.20 -44.57
N HIS A 533 -13.11 -9.57 -45.61
CA HIS A 533 -12.99 -8.13 -45.86
C HIS A 533 -13.33 -7.27 -44.62
N GLU A 534 -14.32 -7.68 -43.82
CA GLU A 534 -14.69 -7.00 -42.57
C GLU A 534 -13.63 -7.08 -41.47
N MET A 535 -12.84 -8.16 -41.40
CA MET A 535 -11.75 -8.29 -40.43
C MET A 535 -10.61 -7.32 -40.76
N VAL A 536 -10.28 -7.18 -42.05
CA VAL A 536 -9.27 -6.21 -42.51
C VAL A 536 -9.73 -4.78 -42.19
N ARG A 537 -11.00 -4.47 -42.44
CA ARG A 537 -11.60 -3.18 -42.12
C ARG A 537 -11.62 -2.90 -40.61
N LEU A 538 -11.96 -3.90 -39.79
CA LEU A 538 -11.93 -3.78 -38.33
C LEU A 538 -10.51 -3.53 -37.81
N ILE A 539 -9.51 -4.28 -38.30
CA ILE A 539 -8.10 -4.09 -37.92
C ILE A 539 -7.63 -2.68 -38.29
N ALA A 540 -8.00 -2.18 -39.48
CA ALA A 540 -7.68 -0.81 -39.87
C ALA A 540 -8.31 0.22 -38.92
N LEU A 541 -9.59 0.07 -38.57
CA LEU A 541 -10.26 0.94 -37.61
C LEU A 541 -9.63 0.89 -36.21
N LEU A 542 -9.26 -0.30 -35.75
CA LEU A 542 -8.58 -0.50 -34.47
C LEU A 542 -7.19 0.12 -34.45
N ARG A 543 -6.42 0.03 -35.54
CA ARG A 543 -5.13 0.71 -35.67
C ARG A 543 -5.29 2.22 -35.54
N THR A 544 -6.21 2.81 -36.30
CA THR A 544 -6.51 4.25 -36.20
C THR A 544 -6.96 4.65 -34.79
N TRP A 545 -7.77 3.81 -34.14
CA TRP A 545 -8.22 4.06 -32.77
C TRP A 545 -7.06 3.96 -31.74
N ILE A 546 -6.19 2.96 -31.88
CA ILE A 546 -5.00 2.79 -31.01
C ILE A 546 -4.05 3.97 -31.21
N ASP A 547 -3.74 4.35 -32.45
CA ASP A 547 -2.86 5.48 -32.75
C ASP A 547 -3.40 6.79 -32.15
N ASN A 548 -4.71 7.03 -32.30
CA ASN A 548 -5.38 8.17 -31.67
C ASN A 548 -5.37 8.10 -30.14
N SER A 549 -5.41 6.90 -29.56
CA SER A 549 -5.40 6.69 -28.10
C SER A 549 -4.00 6.84 -27.50
N ILE A 550 -2.96 6.38 -28.20
CA ILE A 550 -1.55 6.54 -27.82
C ILE A 550 -1.13 8.02 -27.91
N ALA A 551 -1.70 8.77 -28.87
CA ALA A 551 -1.50 10.22 -28.94
C ALA A 551 -1.98 10.96 -27.66
N ILE A 552 -2.86 10.34 -26.87
CA ILE A 552 -3.28 10.88 -25.58
C ILE A 552 -2.19 10.54 -24.53
N ASN A 553 -1.22 11.42 -24.39
CA ASN A 553 -0.13 11.30 -23.42
C ASN A 553 -0.65 11.53 -21.98
N ILE A 554 -1.30 10.51 -21.40
CA ILE A 554 -1.79 10.52 -20.02
C ILE A 554 -0.71 9.89 -19.14
N LYS A 555 -0.18 10.68 -18.21
CA LYS A 555 0.55 10.12 -17.07
C LYS A 555 -0.38 9.29 -16.21
N THR A 556 0.13 8.26 -15.55
CA THR A 556 -0.68 7.29 -14.80
C THR A 556 -0.57 7.44 -13.28
N PRO A 557 -1.06 8.54 -12.66
CA PRO A 557 -1.16 8.61 -11.21
C PRO A 557 -2.03 7.48 -10.65
N MET A 558 -1.53 6.81 -9.61
CA MET A 558 -2.30 5.78 -8.90
C MET A 558 -3.62 6.34 -8.33
N LEU A 559 -3.59 7.60 -7.85
CA LEU A 559 -4.79 8.29 -7.39
C LEU A 559 -5.85 8.43 -8.48
N LEU A 560 -5.45 8.71 -9.72
CA LEU A 560 -6.38 8.82 -10.85
C LEU A 560 -6.96 7.45 -11.20
N SER A 561 -6.10 6.44 -11.32
CA SER A 561 -6.48 5.04 -11.54
C SER A 561 -7.54 4.59 -10.55
N GLY A 562 -7.28 4.75 -9.25
CA GLY A 562 -8.23 4.37 -8.21
C GLY A 562 -9.55 5.14 -8.28
N LYS A 563 -9.55 6.43 -8.61
CA LYS A 563 -10.79 7.22 -8.72
C LYS A 563 -11.64 6.84 -9.92
N ILE A 564 -11.02 6.52 -11.04
CA ILE A 564 -11.73 6.01 -12.21
C ILE A 564 -12.32 4.65 -11.85
N TRP A 565 -11.53 3.78 -11.21
CA TRP A 565 -11.98 2.48 -10.75
C TRP A 565 -13.19 2.56 -9.83
N THR A 566 -13.18 3.38 -8.77
CA THR A 566 -14.33 3.49 -7.88
C THR A 566 -15.59 3.94 -8.60
N ARG A 567 -15.47 4.92 -9.51
CA ARG A 567 -16.61 5.33 -10.34
C ARG A 567 -17.13 4.21 -11.22
N ILE A 568 -16.24 3.46 -11.87
CA ILE A 568 -16.63 2.29 -12.68
C ILE A 568 -17.34 1.28 -11.78
N PHE A 569 -16.70 0.83 -10.70
CA PHE A 569 -17.21 -0.17 -9.77
C PHE A 569 -18.60 0.17 -9.22
N TYR A 570 -18.83 1.41 -8.75
CA TYR A 570 -20.15 1.81 -8.26
C TYR A 570 -21.19 1.93 -9.37
N SER A 571 -20.82 2.45 -10.55
CA SER A 571 -21.75 2.53 -11.68
C SER A 571 -22.23 1.13 -12.10
N LEU A 572 -21.27 0.23 -12.20
CA LEU A 572 -21.43 -1.18 -12.47
C LEU A 572 -22.31 -1.88 -11.41
N SER A 573 -22.01 -1.66 -10.13
CA SER A 573 -22.83 -2.17 -9.01
C SER A 573 -24.29 -1.69 -9.09
N ILE A 574 -24.51 -0.41 -9.40
CA ILE A 574 -25.86 0.17 -9.59
C ILE A 574 -26.55 -0.47 -10.80
N ILE A 575 -25.85 -0.68 -11.92
CA ILE A 575 -26.41 -1.35 -13.10
C ILE A 575 -26.82 -2.78 -12.73
N ALA A 576 -25.96 -3.52 -12.03
CA ALA A 576 -26.26 -4.87 -11.57
C ALA A 576 -27.45 -4.92 -10.59
N GLU A 577 -27.60 -3.94 -9.71
CA GLU A 577 -28.78 -3.81 -8.84
C GLU A 577 -30.05 -3.50 -9.61
N ASN A 578 -30.01 -2.55 -10.55
CA ASN A 578 -31.15 -2.22 -11.40
C ASN A 578 -31.57 -3.40 -12.28
N ALA A 579 -30.61 -4.19 -12.76
CA ALA A 579 -30.87 -5.43 -13.49
C ALA A 579 -31.56 -6.49 -12.61
N LYS A 580 -31.32 -6.48 -11.28
CA LYS A 580 -32.05 -7.32 -10.33
C LYS A 580 -33.48 -6.82 -10.08
N VAL A 581 -33.70 -5.50 -10.07
CA VAL A 581 -35.00 -4.87 -9.76
C VAL A 581 -35.95 -4.86 -10.97
N LYS A 582 -35.44 -4.86 -12.21
CA LYS A 582 -36.28 -4.92 -13.42
C LYS A 582 -36.90 -6.31 -13.65
N GLN A 583 -37.99 -6.55 -12.95
CA GLN A 583 -39.15 -7.36 -13.34
C GLN A 583 -40.44 -6.61 -12.97
N PRO A 584 -41.43 -6.59 -13.85
CA PRO A 584 -41.56 -5.59 -14.91
C PRO A 584 -42.47 -4.42 -14.49
N LEU A 585 -42.38 -3.31 -15.23
CA LEU A 585 -43.46 -2.32 -15.26
C LEU A 585 -44.78 -3.04 -15.56
N ASN A 586 -45.75 -2.80 -14.69
CA ASN A 586 -47.09 -3.40 -14.63
C ASN A 586 -47.72 -3.70 -15.99
N GLY A 587 -48.13 -4.96 -16.17
CA GLY A 587 -49.12 -5.35 -17.17
C GLY A 587 -48.97 -6.79 -17.63
N ILE A 588 -49.64 -7.71 -16.92
CA ILE A 588 -50.05 -9.06 -17.37
C ILE A 588 -49.05 -10.20 -17.11
N THR A 589 -49.41 -10.99 -16.09
CA THR A 589 -49.14 -12.42 -15.82
C THR A 589 -47.78 -12.89 -15.28
N LYS A 590 -47.87 -13.34 -14.01
CA LYS A 590 -47.13 -14.37 -13.24
C LYS A 590 -45.94 -15.10 -13.90
N ASN A 591 -44.87 -15.19 -13.09
CA ASN A 591 -43.66 -16.05 -13.18
C ASN A 591 -42.59 -15.64 -14.21
N TYR A 592 -41.77 -14.65 -13.88
CA TYR A 592 -40.68 -14.21 -14.75
C TYR A 592 -39.27 -14.27 -14.14
N GLN A 593 -38.91 -15.20 -13.24
CA GLN A 593 -37.52 -15.36 -12.74
C GLN A 593 -36.42 -15.66 -13.79
N LYS A 594 -36.68 -15.51 -15.09
CA LYS A 594 -35.77 -15.81 -16.19
C LYS A 594 -35.80 -14.66 -17.19
N TYR A 595 -34.84 -13.76 -17.11
CA TYR A 595 -34.45 -12.98 -18.27
C TYR A 595 -33.07 -13.46 -18.73
N ASP A 596 -33.14 -14.28 -19.78
CA ASP A 596 -32.03 -14.82 -20.55
C ASP A 596 -31.36 -13.65 -21.28
N THR A 597 -30.15 -13.27 -20.87
CA THR A 597 -29.27 -12.47 -21.74
C THR A 597 -28.55 -13.45 -22.66
N PHE A 598 -29.23 -13.75 -23.77
CA PHE A 598 -28.65 -14.52 -24.86
C PHE A 598 -27.75 -13.57 -25.65
N ILE A 599 -26.45 -13.81 -25.59
CA ILE A 599 -25.55 -13.38 -26.64
C ILE A 599 -25.03 -14.65 -27.28
N GLY A 600 -25.76 -15.09 -28.31
CA GLY A 600 -25.38 -16.17 -29.20
C GLY A 600 -24.67 -15.60 -30.42
#